data_AF-A0A2W6ZUD3-F1
#
_entry.id   AF-A0A2W6ZUD3-F1
#
_cell.length_a   1.000
_cell.length_b   1.000
_cell.length_c   1.000
_cell.angle_alpha   90.00
_cell.angle_beta   90.00
_cell.angle_gamma   90.00
#
_symmetry.space_group_name_H-M   'P 1'
#
loop_
_entity.id
_entity.type
_entity.pdbx_description
1 polymer ?
#
loop_
_entity_poly.entity_id
_entity_poly.type
_entity_poly.pdbx_seq_one_letter_code
_entity_poly.pdbx_strand_id
1 'polypeptide(L)'
;MQAKTKLLVLNQLNQRHGNSTGLAKGFTLVELMIVVAIVGILSAVALPLYLQARNAAAAGARVGEALGLGKECATFVASGGIGVPPTNAGNSTVNCAAGATGSVAATFTAGAAGIRCLTSVSTTSSATVTVNIATTGALTCTFT
;
A
#
# COMPACT_ATOMS: atom_id res chain seq x y z
N MET A 1 -33.36 -22.86 -67.88
CA MET A 1 -33.01 -21.62 -67.12
C MET A 1 -32.01 -21.85 -65.97
N GLN A 2 -31.68 -23.08 -65.56
CA GLN A 2 -30.78 -23.34 -64.41
C GLN A 2 -29.28 -23.02 -64.61
N ALA A 3 -28.77 -22.98 -65.84
CA ALA A 3 -27.33 -22.80 -66.09
C ALA A 3 -26.84 -21.37 -65.78
N LYS A 4 -27.65 -20.33 -66.03
CA LYS A 4 -27.30 -18.93 -65.72
C LYS A 4 -27.19 -18.67 -64.22
N THR A 5 -28.06 -19.29 -63.42
CA THR A 5 -28.04 -19.16 -61.95
C THR A 5 -26.77 -19.77 -61.37
N LYS A 6 -26.34 -20.93 -61.87
CA LYS A 6 -25.13 -21.61 -61.41
C LYS A 6 -23.86 -20.82 -61.75
N LEU A 7 -23.80 -20.21 -62.94
CA LEU A 7 -22.70 -19.34 -63.34
C LEU A 7 -22.64 -18.03 -62.54
N LEU A 8 -23.80 -17.43 -62.24
CA LEU A 8 -23.88 -16.21 -61.41
C LEU A 8 -23.40 -16.48 -59.98
N VAL A 9 -23.81 -17.61 -59.40
CA VAL A 9 -23.33 -18.04 -58.07
C VAL A 9 -21.83 -18.29 -58.08
N LEU A 10 -21.29 -18.93 -59.11
CA LEU A 10 -19.84 -19.14 -59.23
C LEU A 10 -19.05 -17.83 -59.37
N ASN A 11 -19.56 -16.83 -60.11
CA ASN A 11 -18.94 -15.50 -60.17
C ASN A 11 -19.04 -14.76 -58.83
N GLN A 12 -20.14 -14.93 -58.08
CA GLN A 12 -20.29 -14.36 -56.75
C GLN A 12 -19.41 -15.05 -55.69
N LEU A 13 -19.06 -16.33 -55.87
CA LEU A 13 -18.11 -17.02 -55.01
C LEU A 13 -16.65 -16.66 -55.36
N ASN A 14 -16.33 -16.41 -56.64
CA ASN A 14 -15.01 -15.93 -57.06
C ASN A 14 -14.71 -14.50 -56.59
N GLN A 15 -15.74 -13.68 -56.36
CA GLN A 15 -15.61 -12.33 -55.81
C GLN A 15 -15.53 -12.29 -54.26
N ARG A 16 -15.73 -13.42 -53.58
CA ARG A 16 -15.59 -13.51 -52.11
C ARG A 16 -14.15 -13.78 -51.65
N HIS A 17 -13.20 -13.95 -52.57
CA HIS A 17 -11.78 -14.17 -52.21
C HIS A 17 -10.94 -12.89 -52.13
N GLY A 18 -11.58 -11.71 -52.11
CA GLY A 18 -10.90 -10.42 -52.11
C GLY A 18 -11.49 -9.42 -51.13
N ASN A 19 -11.86 -9.85 -49.92
CA ASN A 19 -12.17 -8.91 -48.85
C ASN A 19 -11.03 -8.95 -47.83
N SER A 20 -10.11 -8.00 -47.97
CA SER A 20 -9.08 -7.67 -46.99
C SER A 20 -9.75 -7.49 -45.64
N THR A 21 -9.73 -8.55 -44.82
CA THR A 21 -9.90 -8.41 -43.39
C THR A 21 -8.82 -7.42 -42.98
N GLY A 22 -9.24 -6.19 -42.65
CA GLY A 22 -8.33 -5.12 -42.30
C GLY A 22 -7.27 -5.70 -41.36
N LEU A 23 -6.02 -5.71 -41.84
CA LEU A 23 -4.90 -6.39 -41.20
C LEU A 23 -4.90 -5.96 -39.73
N ALA A 24 -5.44 -6.80 -38.86
CA ALA A 24 -5.16 -6.71 -37.44
C ALA A 24 -3.69 -7.08 -37.35
N LYS A 25 -2.85 -6.05 -37.46
CA LYS A 25 -1.39 -6.14 -37.35
C LYS A 25 -1.11 -6.60 -35.93
N GLY A 26 -1.09 -7.91 -35.74
CA GLY A 26 -0.78 -8.54 -34.47
C GLY A 26 0.63 -8.15 -34.03
N PHE A 27 0.81 -8.01 -32.72
CA PHE A 27 2.10 -7.79 -32.10
C PHE A 27 3.04 -8.94 -32.47
N THR A 28 4.24 -8.66 -32.95
CA THR A 28 5.21 -9.71 -33.28
C THR A 28 5.76 -10.33 -31.99
N LEU A 29 6.09 -11.62 -32.03
CA LEU A 29 6.72 -12.31 -30.89
C LEU A 29 8.03 -11.64 -30.49
N VAL A 30 8.76 -11.09 -31.47
CA VAL A 30 10.01 -10.36 -31.24
C VAL A 30 9.76 -9.03 -30.53
N GLU A 31 8.72 -8.27 -30.90
CA GLU A 31 8.34 -7.07 -30.17
C GLU A 31 7.98 -7.41 -28.72
N LEU A 32 7.26 -8.50 -28.48
CA LEU A 32 6.88 -8.90 -27.11
C LEU A 32 8.11 -9.30 -26.28
N MET A 33 9.07 -10.01 -26.86
CA MET A 33 10.30 -10.38 -26.16
C MET A 33 11.13 -9.15 -25.77
N ILE A 34 11.25 -8.17 -26.66
CA ILE A 34 12.02 -6.94 -26.39
C ILE A 34 11.33 -6.11 -25.29
N VAL A 35 10.01 -5.99 -25.33
CA VAL A 35 9.26 -5.25 -24.30
C VAL A 35 9.45 -5.87 -22.92
N VAL A 36 9.30 -7.20 -22.81
CA VAL A 36 9.48 -7.89 -21.52
C VAL A 36 10.93 -7.77 -21.03
N ALA A 37 11.91 -7.81 -21.93
CA ALA A 37 13.31 -7.60 -21.56
C ALA A 37 13.56 -6.18 -20.99
N ILE A 38 13.02 -5.13 -21.61
CA ILE A 38 13.18 -3.75 -21.14
C ILE A 38 12.44 -3.54 -19.82
N VAL A 39 11.19 -4.01 -19.70
CA VAL A 39 10.41 -3.92 -18.46
C VAL A 39 11.09 -4.69 -17.34
N GLY A 40 11.71 -5.85 -17.64
CA GLY A 40 12.52 -6.61 -16.70
C GLY A 40 13.65 -5.77 -16.08
N ILE A 41 14.44 -5.08 -16.92
CA ILE A 41 15.54 -4.23 -16.45
C ILE A 41 15.02 -3.06 -15.60
N LEU A 42 13.95 -2.39 -16.04
CA LEU A 42 13.38 -1.25 -15.30
C LEU A 42 12.78 -1.69 -13.95
N SER A 43 12.07 -2.81 -13.92
CA SER A 43 11.42 -3.31 -12.71
C SER A 43 12.41 -3.73 -11.62
N ALA A 44 13.60 -4.21 -12.01
CA ALA A 44 14.64 -4.64 -11.06
C ALA A 44 15.08 -3.50 -10.12
N VAL A 45 15.08 -2.25 -10.58
CA VAL A 45 15.43 -1.07 -9.77
C VAL A 45 14.20 -0.36 -9.21
N ALA A 46 13.15 -0.23 -10.03
CA ALA A 46 11.97 0.55 -9.64
C ALA A 46 11.14 -0.13 -8.54
N LEU A 47 10.98 -1.46 -8.60
CA LEU A 47 10.14 -2.21 -7.67
C LEU A 47 10.67 -2.19 -6.22
N PRO A 48 11.96 -2.47 -5.92
CA PRO A 48 12.44 -2.44 -4.54
C PRO A 48 12.33 -1.03 -3.92
N LEU A 49 12.62 0.02 -4.68
CA LEU A 49 12.46 1.41 -4.20
C LEU A 49 10.99 1.75 -3.91
N TYR A 50 10.08 1.37 -4.80
CA TYR A 50 8.65 1.56 -4.61
C TYR A 50 8.14 0.84 -3.35
N LEU A 51 8.54 -0.42 -3.15
CA LEU A 51 8.16 -1.20 -1.96
C LEU A 51 8.70 -0.56 -0.68
N GLN A 52 9.93 -0.06 -0.68
CA GLN A 52 10.52 0.63 0.47
C GLN A 52 9.77 1.93 0.80
N ALA A 53 9.46 2.75 -0.20
CA ALA A 53 8.68 3.98 -0.03
C ALA A 53 7.27 3.69 0.50
N ARG A 54 6.60 2.65 -0.03
CA ARG A 54 5.28 2.23 0.44
C ARG A 54 5.32 1.77 1.89
N ASN A 55 6.31 0.97 2.28
CA ASN A 55 6.48 0.50 3.66
C ASN A 55 6.78 1.67 4.62
N ALA A 56 7.60 2.62 4.21
CA ALA A 56 7.88 3.83 4.99
C ALA A 56 6.62 4.69 5.18
N ALA A 57 5.83 4.89 4.13
CA ALA A 57 4.56 5.61 4.20
C ALA A 57 3.56 4.91 5.13
N ALA A 58 3.43 3.58 5.01
CA ALA A 58 2.57 2.79 5.88
C ALA A 58 3.01 2.87 7.36
N ALA A 59 4.31 2.74 7.64
CA ALA A 59 4.86 2.87 8.99
C ALA A 59 4.61 4.28 9.56
N GLY A 60 4.83 5.34 8.78
CA GLY A 60 4.52 6.71 9.19
C GLY A 60 3.05 6.92 9.53
N ALA A 61 2.14 6.35 8.74
CA ALA A 61 0.70 6.40 9.04
C ALA A 61 0.36 5.69 10.37
N ARG A 62 0.97 4.53 10.65
CA ARG A 62 0.76 3.80 11.92
C ARG A 62 1.30 4.56 13.13
N VAL A 63 2.47 5.19 12.99
CA VAL A 63 3.02 6.06 14.04
C VAL A 63 2.10 7.26 14.28
N GLY A 64 1.55 7.86 13.23
CA GLY A 64 0.60 8.97 13.34
C GLY A 64 -0.69 8.58 14.07
N GLU A 65 -1.25 7.42 13.74
CA GLU A 65 -2.42 6.83 14.42
C GLU A 65 -2.13 6.59 15.91
N ALA A 66 -0.99 5.95 16.22
CA ALA A 66 -0.56 5.69 17.60
C ALA A 66 -0.38 6.98 18.41
N LEU A 67 0.14 8.05 17.79
CA LEU A 67 0.26 9.36 18.43
C LEU A 67 -1.08 10.04 18.65
N GLY A 68 -2.05 9.86 17.74
CA GLY A 68 -3.42 10.33 17.91
C GLY A 68 -4.05 9.69 19.16
N LEU A 69 -4.05 8.36 19.21
CA LEU A 69 -4.53 7.59 20.35
C LEU A 69 -3.74 7.91 21.64
N GLY A 70 -2.43 8.13 21.53
CA GLY A 70 -1.57 8.52 22.64
C GLY A 70 -1.96 9.87 23.23
N LYS A 71 -2.37 10.84 22.41
CA LYS A 71 -2.87 12.14 22.87
C LYS A 71 -4.21 12.02 23.60
N GLU A 72 -5.13 11.22 23.06
CA GLU A 72 -6.41 10.91 23.73
C GLU A 72 -6.17 10.22 25.08
N CYS A 73 -5.20 9.30 25.12
CA CYS A 73 -4.79 8.63 26.34
C CYS A 73 -4.19 9.62 27.35
N ALA A 74 -3.32 10.51 26.89
CA ALA A 74 -2.68 11.51 27.74
C ALA A 74 -3.68 12.48 28.38
N THR A 75 -4.70 12.93 27.65
CA THR A 75 -5.73 13.79 28.22
C THR A 75 -6.59 13.03 29.24
N PHE A 76 -6.94 11.76 28.95
CA PHE A 76 -7.70 10.93 29.89
C PHE A 76 -6.92 10.60 31.17
N VAL A 77 -5.64 10.26 31.04
CA VAL A 77 -4.74 9.97 32.16
C VAL A 77 -4.54 11.22 33.02
N ALA A 78 -4.20 12.36 32.40
CA ALA A 78 -3.90 13.60 33.09
C ALA A 78 -5.14 14.26 33.73
N SER A 79 -6.33 14.01 33.18
CA SER A 79 -7.59 14.47 33.76
C SER A 79 -8.05 13.61 34.96
N GLY A 80 -7.33 12.53 35.28
CA GLY A 80 -7.76 11.58 36.32
C GLY A 80 -8.95 10.73 35.87
N GLY A 81 -9.12 10.49 34.57
CA GLY A 81 -10.17 9.64 34.02
C GLY A 81 -11.47 10.34 33.67
N ILE A 82 -11.45 11.66 33.48
CA ILE A 82 -12.62 12.39 33.00
C ILE A 82 -12.78 12.13 31.50
N GLY A 83 -13.92 11.54 31.12
CA GLY A 83 -14.26 11.21 29.74
C GLY A 83 -14.27 9.70 29.47
N VAL A 84 -14.15 9.33 28.20
CA VAL A 84 -14.08 7.93 27.76
C VAL A 84 -12.63 7.64 27.35
N PRO A 85 -12.00 6.56 27.86
CA PRO A 85 -10.65 6.20 27.44
C PRO A 85 -10.63 5.78 25.96
N PRO A 86 -9.53 6.04 25.23
CA PRO A 86 -9.37 5.50 23.89
C PRO A 86 -9.33 3.97 23.92
N THR A 87 -9.79 3.36 22.84
CA THR A 87 -9.82 1.91 22.65
C THR A 87 -8.87 1.49 21.53
N ASN A 88 -8.60 0.19 21.44
CA ASN A 88 -7.76 -0.36 20.37
C ASN A 88 -8.36 -0.05 19.00
N ALA A 89 -7.52 0.39 18.07
CA ALA A 89 -7.88 0.64 16.68
C ALA A 89 -6.83 0.03 15.75
N GLY A 90 -7.31 -0.76 14.78
CA GLY A 90 -6.46 -1.39 13.77
C GLY A 90 -5.33 -2.22 14.37
N ASN A 91 -4.08 -1.83 14.07
CA ASN A 91 -2.85 -2.48 14.55
C ASN A 91 -2.29 -1.85 15.83
N SER A 92 -3.11 -1.06 16.54
CA SER A 92 -2.72 -0.37 17.76
C SER A 92 -3.32 -1.04 18.99
N THR A 93 -2.48 -1.29 19.99
CA THR A 93 -2.88 -1.71 21.34
C THR A 93 -2.82 -0.51 22.27
N VAL A 94 -3.94 -0.19 22.91
CA VAL A 94 -4.08 0.97 23.78
C VAL A 94 -4.23 0.50 25.22
N ASN A 95 -3.39 1.03 26.10
CA ASN A 95 -3.46 0.79 27.54
C ASN A 95 -3.48 2.14 28.26
N CYS A 96 -4.65 2.54 28.74
CA CYS A 96 -4.89 3.84 29.37
C CYS A 96 -5.76 3.64 30.60
N ALA A 97 -5.29 4.12 31.75
CA ALA A 97 -6.01 4.04 33.00
C ALA A 97 -5.97 5.39 33.72
N ALA A 98 -7.09 5.73 34.37
CA ALA A 98 -7.25 6.98 35.09
C ALA A 98 -6.15 7.16 36.16
N GLY A 99 -5.43 8.28 36.11
CA GLY A 99 -4.39 8.60 37.10
C GLY A 99 -3.16 7.67 37.11
N ALA A 100 -2.99 6.82 36.09
CA ALA A 100 -1.85 5.90 35.96
C ALA A 100 -1.08 6.15 34.65
N THR A 101 0.15 5.64 34.55
CA THR A 101 0.88 5.67 33.27
C THR A 101 0.17 4.83 32.22
N GLY A 102 0.20 5.29 30.97
CA GLY A 102 -0.39 4.58 29.84
C GLY A 102 0.63 4.24 28.76
N SER A 103 0.21 3.43 27.79
CA SER A 103 1.00 3.11 26.60
C SER A 103 0.09 2.87 25.40
N VAL A 104 0.47 3.39 24.23
CA VAL A 104 -0.12 3.01 22.95
C VAL A 104 0.97 2.41 22.09
N ALA A 105 0.84 1.13 21.74
CA ALA A 105 1.77 0.44 20.86
C ALA A 105 1.13 0.21 19.48
N ALA A 106 1.85 0.49 18.40
CA ALA A 106 1.42 0.16 17.05
C ALA A 106 2.51 -0.59 16.29
N THR A 107 2.10 -1.63 15.56
CA THR A 107 3.01 -2.45 14.76
C THR A 107 3.01 -2.02 13.29
N PHE A 108 4.18 -2.07 12.66
CA PHE A 108 4.38 -1.86 11.23
C PHE A 108 5.41 -2.86 10.68
N THR A 109 5.48 -2.99 9.37
CA THR A 109 6.44 -3.90 8.73
C THR A 109 7.88 -3.47 8.98
N ALA A 110 8.72 -4.39 9.48
CA ALA A 110 10.14 -4.16 9.67
C ALA A 110 10.83 -3.74 8.35
N GLY A 111 11.89 -2.93 8.45
CA GLY A 111 12.63 -2.39 7.31
C GLY A 111 12.31 -0.94 6.94
N ALA A 112 11.31 -0.33 7.58
CA ALA A 112 11.00 1.09 7.45
C ALA A 112 11.82 1.95 8.45
N ALA A 113 13.05 2.30 8.07
CA ALA A 113 13.92 3.16 8.87
C ALA A 113 13.62 4.66 8.66
N GLY A 114 13.98 5.49 9.64
CA GLY A 114 13.86 6.95 9.53
C GLY A 114 12.47 7.51 9.85
N ILE A 115 11.54 6.68 10.33
CA ILE A 115 10.20 7.11 10.73
C ILE A 115 10.30 7.78 12.10
N ARG A 116 9.72 8.97 12.23
CA ARG A 116 9.81 9.77 13.47
C ARG A 116 8.57 9.61 14.34
N CYS A 117 8.79 9.46 15.65
CA CYS A 117 7.77 9.58 16.69
C CYS A 117 8.33 10.50 17.78
N LEU A 118 7.79 11.72 17.90
CA LEU A 118 8.37 12.80 18.72
C LEU A 118 9.90 12.93 18.45
N THR A 119 10.71 12.64 19.47
CA THR A 119 12.16 12.75 19.47
C THR A 119 12.86 11.46 19.05
N SER A 120 12.12 10.36 18.92
CA SER A 120 12.66 9.04 18.56
C SER A 120 12.51 8.77 17.06
N VAL A 121 13.40 7.92 16.54
CA VAL A 121 13.47 7.54 15.13
C VAL A 121 13.56 6.02 15.01
N SER A 122 12.82 5.43 14.06
CA SER A 122 12.88 3.99 13.78
C SER A 122 14.18 3.59 13.08
N THR A 123 14.64 2.38 13.37
CA THR A 123 15.73 1.74 12.63
C THR A 123 15.19 0.71 11.64
N THR A 124 16.04 0.13 10.80
CA THR A 124 15.63 -0.95 9.87
C THR A 124 15.11 -2.19 10.58
N SER A 125 15.50 -2.41 11.85
CA SER A 125 15.04 -3.56 12.64
C SER A 125 13.76 -3.30 13.43
N SER A 126 13.36 -2.04 13.54
CA SER A 126 12.16 -1.67 14.31
C SER A 126 10.89 -2.13 13.59
N ALA A 127 9.98 -2.73 14.34
CA ALA A 127 8.67 -3.19 13.86
C ALA A 127 7.51 -2.64 14.70
N THR A 128 7.80 -2.09 15.87
CA THR A 128 6.80 -1.55 16.77
C THR A 128 7.22 -0.16 17.24
N VAL A 129 6.25 0.75 17.32
CA VAL A 129 6.38 2.00 18.06
C VAL A 129 5.53 1.90 19.32
N THR A 130 6.05 2.35 20.46
CA THR A 130 5.30 2.48 21.70
C THR A 130 5.35 3.94 22.13
N VAL A 131 4.19 4.57 22.19
CA VAL A 131 3.99 5.88 22.79
C VAL A 131 3.72 5.65 24.27
N ASN A 132 4.64 6.06 25.14
CA ASN A 132 4.49 5.98 26.58
C ASN A 132 3.89 7.29 27.09
N ILE A 133 2.93 7.18 28.00
CA ILE A 133 2.16 8.28 28.57
C ILE A 133 2.45 8.36 30.06
N ALA A 134 3.01 9.48 30.51
CA ALA A 134 3.18 9.77 31.93
C ALA A 134 1.84 10.15 32.58
N THR A 135 1.74 10.04 33.91
CA THR A 135 0.57 10.49 34.68
C THR A 135 0.25 11.98 34.50
N THR A 136 1.24 12.79 34.13
CA THR A 136 1.08 14.22 33.80
C THR A 136 0.61 14.48 32.37
N GLY A 137 0.39 13.43 31.56
CA GLY A 137 0.04 13.55 30.14
C GLY A 137 1.24 13.76 29.22
N ALA A 138 2.47 13.75 29.74
CA ALA A 138 3.67 13.82 28.90
C ALA A 138 3.82 12.57 28.03
N LEU A 139 4.13 12.77 26.75
CA LEU A 139 4.31 11.70 25.77
C LEU A 139 5.79 11.47 25.48
N THR A 140 6.20 10.20 25.43
CA THR A 140 7.51 9.79 24.90
C THR A 140 7.33 8.63 23.93
N CYS A 141 8.26 8.43 23.00
CA CYS A 141 8.18 7.32 22.06
C CYS A 141 9.41 6.41 22.16
N THR A 142 9.20 5.11 22.02
CA THR A 142 10.25 4.10 21.90
C THR A 142 9.97 3.20 20.70
N PHE A 143 11.01 2.80 19.97
CA PHE A 143 10.91 1.84 18.88
C PHE A 143 11.58 0.53 19.28
N THR A 144 10.94 -0.57 18.93
CA THR A 144 11.46 -1.94 19.12
C THR A 144 11.34 -2.73 17.83
#